data_AF-A0A7X8QI65-F1
#
_entry.id   AF-A0A7X8QI65-F1
#
_cell.length_a   1.000
_cell.length_b   1.000
_cell.length_c   1.000
_cell.angle_alpha   90.00
_cell.angle_beta   90.00
_cell.angle_gamma   90.00
#
_symmetry.space_group_name_H-M   'P 1'
#
loop_
_entity.id
_entity.type
_entity.pdbx_description
1 polymer ?
#
loop_
_entity_poly.entity_id
_entity_poly.type
_entity_poly.pdbx_seq_one_letter_code
_entity_poly.pdbx_strand_id
1 'polypeptide(L)'
;KKIIVGILSGRGKDLMDIQGREADCAYYIPNLRLWFNENLMYPFLGGDGIWVENENITNLIPSINLILPFYSPMFIRGASKEAIYNLSMVCLENAKHILLALEKEYKEIFERNLTVKRLGEVLLSPRLPYLGDNIYYDLNKEASGFMDVSIKSLLKLERIIK
;
A
#
# COMPACT_ATOMS: atom_id res chain seq x y z
N LYS A 1 -22.81 -28.71 2.71
CA LYS A 1 -22.19 -28.02 3.86
C LYS A 1 -22.39 -26.53 3.65
N LYS A 2 -22.91 -25.80 4.64
CA LYS A 2 -23.18 -24.36 4.57
C LYS A 2 -21.89 -23.58 4.80
N ILE A 3 -21.55 -22.65 3.91
CA ILE A 3 -20.38 -21.78 4.00
C ILE A 3 -20.78 -20.52 4.78
N ILE A 4 -20.00 -20.12 5.79
CA ILE A 4 -20.24 -18.89 6.54
C ILE A 4 -19.08 -17.92 6.28
N VAL A 5 -19.39 -16.70 5.87
CA VAL A 5 -18.42 -15.64 5.58
C VAL A 5 -18.69 -14.39 6.43
N GLY A 6 -17.65 -13.58 6.69
CA GLY A 6 -17.85 -12.30 7.37
C GLY A 6 -18.65 -11.31 6.54
N ILE A 7 -18.29 -11.17 5.26
CA ILE A 7 -18.92 -10.23 4.32
C ILE A 7 -19.29 -10.97 3.04
N LEU A 8 -20.52 -10.77 2.57
CA LEU A 8 -21.01 -11.30 1.30
C LEU A 8 -21.43 -10.16 0.39
N SER A 9 -20.80 -10.06 -0.78
CA SER A 9 -21.22 -9.12 -1.82
C SER A 9 -22.36 -9.70 -2.66
N GLY A 10 -23.11 -8.87 -3.39
CA GLY A 10 -24.13 -9.34 -4.33
C GLY A 10 -23.55 -10.32 -5.37
N ARG A 11 -22.44 -9.95 -6.01
CA ARG A 11 -21.72 -10.82 -6.95
C ARG A 11 -21.24 -12.12 -6.30
N GLY A 12 -20.82 -12.05 -5.03
CA GLY A 12 -20.42 -13.23 -4.26
C GLY A 12 -21.59 -14.17 -4.01
N LYS A 13 -22.78 -13.63 -3.70
CA LYS A 13 -24.00 -14.42 -3.53
C LYS A 13 -24.42 -15.09 -4.84
N ASP A 14 -24.46 -14.34 -5.94
CA ASP A 14 -24.79 -14.87 -7.26
C ASP A 14 -23.85 -16.03 -7.66
N LEU A 15 -22.55 -15.89 -7.36
CA LEU A 15 -21.56 -16.93 -7.63
C LEU A 15 -21.81 -18.21 -6.81
N MET A 16 -22.23 -18.08 -5.55
CA MET A 16 -22.54 -19.24 -4.69
C MET A 16 -23.80 -19.95 -5.17
N ASP A 17 -24.83 -19.19 -5.56
CA ASP A 17 -26.08 -19.72 -6.11
C ASP A 17 -25.82 -20.50 -7.42
N ILE A 18 -25.02 -19.94 -8.33
CA ILE A 18 -24.60 -20.63 -9.58
C ILE A 18 -23.84 -21.92 -9.29
N GLN A 19 -23.04 -21.96 -8.23
CA GLN A 19 -22.27 -23.14 -7.83
C GLN A 19 -23.09 -24.15 -7.01
N GLY A 20 -24.36 -23.87 -6.73
CA GLY A 20 -25.20 -24.72 -5.87
C GLY A 20 -24.70 -24.81 -4.43
N ARG A 21 -24.01 -23.76 -3.96
CA ARG A 21 -23.42 -23.69 -2.62
C ARG A 21 -24.25 -22.80 -1.73
N GLU A 22 -24.70 -23.34 -0.61
CA GLU A 22 -25.38 -22.55 0.41
C GLU A 22 -24.36 -21.70 1.17
N ALA A 23 -24.53 -20.38 1.13
CA ALA A 23 -23.66 -19.41 1.80
C ALA A 23 -24.48 -18.47 2.70
N ASP A 24 -23.91 -18.11 3.84
CA ASP A 24 -24.49 -17.20 4.83
C ASP A 24 -23.42 -16.22 5.32
N CYS A 25 -23.85 -15.08 5.86
CA CYS A 25 -22.93 -14.00 6.19
C CYS A 25 -23.33 -13.19 7.41
N ALA A 26 -22.33 -12.61 8.09
CA ALA A 26 -22.59 -11.61 9.11
C ALA A 26 -23.07 -10.28 8.49
N TYR A 27 -22.49 -9.87 7.36
CA TYR A 27 -22.84 -8.63 6.66
C TYR A 27 -23.05 -8.86 5.16
N TYR A 28 -24.20 -8.44 4.66
CA TYR A 28 -24.49 -8.47 3.22
C TYR A 28 -24.37 -7.07 2.61
N ILE A 29 -23.46 -6.90 1.65
CA ILE A 29 -23.19 -5.63 0.96
C ILE A 29 -23.50 -5.82 -0.54
N PRO A 30 -24.74 -5.61 -0.98
CA PRO A 30 -25.18 -5.96 -2.33
C PRO A 30 -24.34 -5.25 -3.41
N ASN A 31 -24.04 -3.97 -3.20
CA ASN A 31 -23.35 -3.11 -4.17
C ASN A 31 -21.90 -2.80 -3.78
N LEU A 32 -21.15 -3.81 -3.30
CA LEU A 32 -19.72 -3.65 -3.02
C LEU A 32 -18.94 -3.45 -4.33
N ARG A 33 -18.52 -2.21 -4.61
CA ARG A 33 -17.80 -1.86 -5.84
C ARG A 33 -16.28 -2.01 -5.70
N LEU A 34 -15.75 -1.62 -4.55
CA LEU A 34 -14.32 -1.62 -4.26
C LEU A 34 -14.10 -2.01 -2.79
N TRP A 35 -13.00 -2.70 -2.55
CA TRP A 35 -12.50 -3.04 -1.24
C TRP A 35 -11.01 -2.71 -1.21
N PHE A 36 -10.57 -2.00 -0.20
CA PHE A 36 -9.17 -1.62 -0.05
C PHE A 36 -8.57 -2.38 1.12
N ASN A 37 -7.36 -2.89 0.92
CA ASN A 37 -6.50 -3.27 2.02
C ASN A 37 -5.51 -2.13 2.24
N GLU A 38 -5.61 -1.46 3.39
CA GLU A 38 -4.82 -0.26 3.69
C GLU A 38 -3.32 -0.50 3.56
N ASN A 39 -2.85 -1.68 3.97
CA ASN A 39 -1.43 -2.02 3.89
C ASN A 39 -0.88 -1.97 2.46
N LEU A 40 -1.67 -2.33 1.44
CA LEU A 40 -1.25 -2.34 0.04
C LEU A 40 -1.05 -0.93 -0.50
N MET A 41 -1.65 0.08 0.15
CA MET A 41 -1.54 1.47 -0.27
C MET A 41 -0.40 2.21 0.43
N TYR A 42 0.26 1.60 1.42
CA TYR A 42 1.29 2.27 2.22
C TYR A 42 2.70 1.88 1.76
N PRO A 43 3.45 2.79 1.10
CA PRO A 43 4.80 2.49 0.61
C PRO A 43 5.73 2.04 1.74
N PHE A 44 6.69 1.18 1.41
CA PHE A 44 7.60 0.46 2.34
C PHE A 44 6.95 -0.56 3.29
N LEU A 45 5.65 -0.43 3.58
CA LEU A 45 4.91 -1.32 4.46
C LEU A 45 4.18 -2.42 3.68
N GLY A 46 3.60 -2.07 2.53
CA GLY A 46 2.92 -3.00 1.64
C GLY A 46 2.91 -2.49 0.19
N GLY A 47 2.22 -3.22 -0.68
CA GLY A 47 2.19 -2.98 -2.11
C GLY A 47 2.26 -4.28 -2.90
N ASP A 48 2.00 -4.18 -4.20
CA ASP A 48 2.03 -5.31 -5.11
C ASP A 48 3.47 -5.62 -5.49
N GLY A 49 3.92 -6.86 -5.27
CA GLY A 49 5.27 -7.28 -5.62
C GLY A 49 5.51 -7.17 -7.12
N ILE A 50 6.67 -6.65 -7.50
CA ILE A 50 7.13 -6.63 -8.89
C ILE A 50 8.39 -7.47 -9.03
N TRP A 51 8.55 -8.10 -10.18
CA TRP A 51 9.75 -8.86 -10.49
C TRP A 51 10.81 -7.94 -11.09
N VAL A 52 12.05 -8.01 -10.60
CA VAL A 52 13.17 -7.18 -11.06
C VAL A 52 14.36 -8.07 -11.34
N GLU A 53 14.95 -7.99 -12.54
CA GLU A 53 16.00 -8.93 -12.99
C GLU A 53 17.27 -8.94 -12.10
N ASN A 54 17.53 -7.86 -11.35
CA ASN A 54 18.68 -7.73 -10.44
C ASN A 54 18.29 -7.91 -8.95
N GLU A 55 17.50 -8.94 -8.67
CA GLU A 55 17.13 -9.39 -7.32
C GLU A 55 18.34 -10.00 -6.59
N ASN A 56 19.19 -9.22 -5.91
CA ASN A 56 20.18 -9.84 -5.01
C ASN A 56 20.85 -8.97 -3.94
N ILE A 57 20.17 -7.98 -3.32
CA ILE A 57 20.88 -7.15 -2.32
C ILE A 57 20.19 -7.05 -0.95
N THR A 58 18.91 -7.40 -0.76
CA THR A 58 18.23 -7.11 0.52
C THR A 58 17.03 -8.00 0.84
N ASN A 59 16.68 -8.14 2.13
CA ASN A 59 15.40 -8.68 2.63
C ASN A 59 14.17 -7.81 2.28
N LEU A 60 14.27 -6.97 1.24
CA LEU A 60 13.24 -6.05 0.79
C LEU A 60 12.61 -6.58 -0.49
N ILE A 61 11.29 -6.56 -0.57
CA ILE A 61 10.58 -7.04 -1.76
C ILE A 61 10.27 -5.82 -2.64
N PRO A 62 10.78 -5.75 -3.89
CA PRO A 62 10.39 -4.72 -4.85
C PRO A 62 8.87 -4.70 -5.02
N SER A 63 8.27 -3.52 -5.01
CA SER A 63 6.81 -3.39 -5.12
C SER A 63 6.37 -2.12 -5.80
N ILE A 64 5.09 -2.06 -6.16
CA ILE A 64 4.41 -0.84 -6.56
C ILE A 64 3.17 -0.63 -5.70
N ASN A 65 2.91 0.61 -5.31
CA ASN A 65 1.68 0.99 -4.64
C ASN A 65 0.77 1.64 -5.69
N LEU A 66 -0.48 1.16 -5.78
CA LEU A 66 -1.46 1.68 -6.74
C LEU A 66 -2.11 2.98 -6.26
N ILE A 67 -1.27 3.98 -5.94
CA ILE A 67 -1.65 5.34 -5.51
C ILE A 67 -0.68 6.36 -6.13
N LEU A 68 -1.12 7.62 -6.21
CA LEU A 68 -0.23 8.68 -6.67
C LEU A 68 0.86 8.98 -5.61
N PRO A 69 2.09 9.36 -5.99
CA PRO A 69 2.56 9.56 -7.38
C PRO A 69 3.13 8.28 -8.03
N PHE A 70 3.12 7.14 -7.35
CA PHE A 70 3.74 5.90 -7.83
C PHE A 70 2.99 5.30 -9.02
N TYR A 71 1.66 5.31 -8.98
CA TYR A 71 0.82 4.80 -10.05
C TYR A 71 -0.56 5.47 -10.06
N SER A 72 -1.17 5.59 -11.23
CA SER A 72 -2.54 6.12 -11.34
C SER A 72 -3.56 5.01 -11.01
N PRO A 73 -4.43 5.14 -9.98
CA PRO A 73 -5.35 4.07 -9.56
C PRO A 73 -6.55 3.92 -10.50
N MET A 74 -6.31 3.44 -11.72
CA MET A 74 -7.32 3.28 -12.78
C MET A 74 -8.44 2.28 -12.43
N PHE A 75 -8.23 1.44 -11.42
CA PHE A 75 -9.23 0.51 -10.92
C PHE A 75 -10.36 1.22 -10.14
N ILE A 76 -10.13 2.43 -9.64
CA ILE A 76 -11.14 3.24 -8.94
C ILE A 76 -11.99 3.99 -9.96
N ARG A 77 -13.05 3.34 -10.44
CA ARG A 77 -13.94 3.92 -11.46
C ARG A 77 -14.95 4.89 -10.87
N GLY A 78 -15.15 6.02 -11.54
CA GLY A 78 -16.18 7.01 -11.20
C GLY A 78 -15.82 7.94 -10.03
N ALA A 79 -14.62 7.82 -9.46
CA ALA A 79 -14.11 8.80 -8.50
C ALA A 79 -13.62 10.06 -9.22
N SER A 80 -13.74 11.22 -8.56
CA SER A 80 -13.13 12.45 -9.05
C SER A 80 -11.60 12.37 -8.93
N LYS A 81 -10.90 13.13 -9.77
CA LYS A 81 -9.43 13.24 -9.66
C LYS A 81 -9.00 13.75 -8.28
N GLU A 82 -9.76 14.68 -7.70
CA GLU A 82 -9.54 15.19 -6.35
C GLU A 82 -9.69 14.10 -5.28
N ALA A 83 -10.69 13.22 -5.38
CA ALA A 83 -10.83 12.10 -4.44
C ALA A 83 -9.66 11.12 -4.53
N ILE A 84 -9.19 10.82 -5.74
CA ILE A 84 -7.99 9.99 -5.97
C ILE A 84 -6.74 10.65 -5.37
N TYR A 85 -6.59 11.96 -5.57
CA TYR A 85 -5.50 12.74 -4.99
C TYR A 85 -5.52 12.69 -3.47
N ASN A 86 -6.67 12.96 -2.85
CA ASN A 86 -6.84 12.98 -1.39
C ASN A 86 -6.59 11.60 -0.79
N LEU A 87 -7.13 10.53 -1.40
CA LEU A 87 -6.85 9.15 -0.98
C LEU A 87 -5.34 8.87 -1.00
N SER A 88 -4.68 9.24 -2.09
CA SER A 88 -3.24 9.03 -2.25
C SER A 88 -2.45 9.79 -1.18
N MET A 89 -2.78 11.06 -0.94
CA MET A 89 -2.13 11.89 0.08
C MET A 89 -2.26 11.28 1.48
N VAL A 90 -3.48 10.88 1.87
CA VAL A 90 -3.74 10.22 3.15
C VAL A 90 -2.91 8.95 3.29
N CYS A 91 -2.77 8.16 2.22
CA CYS A 91 -1.95 6.95 2.25
C CYS A 91 -0.46 7.25 2.46
N LEU A 92 0.07 8.29 1.82
CA LEU A 92 1.48 8.70 2.00
C LEU A 92 1.73 9.23 3.42
N GLU A 93 0.81 10.04 3.95
CA GLU A 93 0.89 10.58 5.31
C GLU A 93 0.81 9.45 6.35
N ASN A 94 -0.15 8.53 6.21
CA ASN A 94 -0.28 7.39 7.11
C ASN A 94 0.96 6.49 7.08
N ALA A 95 1.48 6.18 5.89
CA ALA A 95 2.73 5.42 5.76
C ALA A 95 3.88 6.13 6.50
N LYS A 96 4.03 7.45 6.32
CA LYS A 96 5.03 8.25 7.02
C LYS A 96 4.86 8.20 8.53
N HIS A 97 3.63 8.35 9.03
CA HIS A 97 3.34 8.32 10.47
C HIS A 97 3.73 6.98 11.10
N ILE A 98 3.37 5.87 10.45
CA ILE A 98 3.74 4.53 10.92
C ILE A 98 5.26 4.37 10.90
N LEU A 99 5.94 4.77 9.82
CA LEU A 99 7.40 4.68 9.70
C LEU A 99 8.11 5.50 10.78
N LEU A 100 7.66 6.72 11.05
CA LEU A 100 8.22 7.56 12.13
C LEU A 100 8.05 6.92 13.50
N ALA A 101 6.90 6.30 13.77
CA ALA A 101 6.68 5.57 15.02
C ALA A 101 7.66 4.40 15.15
N LEU A 102 7.81 3.58 14.09
CA LEU A 102 8.77 2.47 14.08
C LEU A 102 10.21 2.95 14.24
N GLU A 103 10.61 3.99 13.53
CA GLU A 103 11.95 4.57 13.58
C GLU A 103 12.29 5.13 14.97
N LYS A 104 11.31 5.77 15.64
CA LYS A 104 11.44 6.27 17.00
C LYS A 104 11.67 5.13 17.99
N GLU A 105 10.76 4.16 18.05
CA GLU A 105 10.84 3.04 18.99
C GLU A 105 12.11 2.20 18.75
N TYR A 106 12.47 1.98 17.47
CA TYR A 106 13.69 1.27 17.12
C TYR A 106 14.95 2.01 17.63
N LYS A 107 14.99 3.33 17.48
CA LYS A 107 16.11 4.14 17.97
C LYS A 107 16.19 4.14 19.51
N GLU A 108 15.06 4.17 20.20
CA GLU A 108 14.99 4.09 21.66
C GLU A 108 15.51 2.76 22.21
N ILE A 109 15.20 1.64 21.53
CA ILE A 109 15.60 0.30 21.98
C ILE A 109 17.04 -0.05 21.59
N PHE A 110 17.47 0.32 20.39
CA PHE A 110 18.75 -0.15 19.81
C PHE A 110 19.83 0.95 19.67
N GLU A 111 19.53 2.20 20.04
CA GLU A 111 20.43 3.36 19.96
C GLU A 111 20.98 3.65 18.56
N ARG A 112 20.28 3.21 17.51
CA ARG A 112 20.69 3.37 16.11
C ARG A 112 19.46 3.52 15.20
N ASN A 113 19.63 4.21 14.08
CA ASN A 113 18.50 4.52 13.19
C ASN A 113 17.97 3.28 12.45
N LEU A 114 16.64 3.21 12.28
CA LEU A 114 15.98 2.22 11.42
C LEU A 114 16.04 2.69 9.97
N THR A 115 17.06 2.25 9.23
CA THR A 115 17.23 2.60 7.82
C THR A 115 16.48 1.62 6.92
N VAL A 116 16.29 1.95 5.64
CA VAL A 116 15.57 1.12 4.67
C VAL A 116 16.13 -0.31 4.63
N LYS A 117 17.46 -0.51 4.57
CA LYS A 117 18.07 -1.87 4.59
C LYS A 117 17.75 -2.70 5.84
N ARG A 118 17.25 -2.05 6.91
CA ARG A 118 17.02 -2.63 8.23
C ARG A 118 15.54 -2.79 8.55
N LEU A 119 14.65 -2.40 7.63
CA LEU A 119 13.22 -2.61 7.79
C LEU A 119 12.85 -4.08 8.04
N GLY A 120 13.62 -5.02 7.48
CA GLY A 120 13.46 -6.46 7.73
C GLY A 120 13.76 -6.91 9.16
N GLU A 121 14.34 -6.06 10.01
CA GLU A 121 14.51 -6.34 11.45
C GLU A 121 13.20 -6.10 12.23
N VAL A 122 12.23 -5.38 11.64
CA VAL A 122 10.98 -4.96 12.31
C VAL A 122 9.74 -5.47 11.57
N LEU A 123 9.81 -5.56 10.24
CA LEU A 123 8.70 -5.97 9.39
C LEU A 123 8.97 -7.37 8.82
N LEU A 124 7.91 -8.19 8.74
CA LEU A 124 7.99 -9.54 8.16
C LEU A 124 8.30 -9.53 6.67
N SER A 125 7.72 -8.60 5.93
CA SER A 125 7.83 -8.51 4.47
C SER A 125 7.92 -7.05 4.03
N PRO A 126 9.02 -6.34 4.37
CA PRO A 126 9.18 -4.94 4.01
C PRO A 126 9.23 -4.77 2.49
N ARG A 127 8.70 -3.64 2.03
CA ARG A 127 8.59 -3.33 0.61
C ARG A 127 9.59 -2.28 0.19
N LEU A 128 9.94 -2.31 -1.10
CA LEU A 128 10.74 -1.27 -1.74
C LEU A 128 9.95 -0.71 -2.92
N PRO A 129 9.28 0.44 -2.77
CA PRO A 129 8.45 1.02 -3.82
C PRO A 129 9.27 1.32 -5.08
N TYR A 130 8.77 1.00 -6.26
CA TYR A 130 9.49 1.22 -7.50
C TYR A 130 9.54 2.71 -7.87
N LEU A 131 10.72 3.21 -8.24
CA LEU A 131 10.93 4.61 -8.64
C LEU A 131 11.13 4.80 -10.15
N GLY A 132 11.34 3.73 -10.89
CA GLY A 132 11.79 3.78 -12.29
C GLY A 132 13.19 3.20 -12.48
N ASP A 133 13.54 2.91 -13.72
CA ASP A 133 14.85 2.39 -14.09
C ASP A 133 15.94 3.42 -13.77
N ASN A 134 17.08 2.95 -13.27
CA ASN A 134 18.24 3.78 -12.91
C ASN A 134 18.01 4.80 -11.79
N ILE A 135 16.89 4.71 -11.05
CA ILE A 135 16.63 5.49 -9.84
C ILE A 135 16.64 4.55 -8.65
N TYR A 136 17.46 4.88 -7.64
CA TYR A 136 17.71 3.99 -6.51
C TYR A 136 17.55 4.73 -5.17
N TYR A 137 17.10 3.99 -4.16
CA TYR A 137 17.11 4.46 -2.78
C TYR A 137 18.51 4.38 -2.19
N ASP A 138 18.90 5.38 -1.40
CA ASP A 138 19.98 5.20 -0.43
C ASP A 138 19.46 4.38 0.75
N LEU A 139 19.83 3.10 0.79
CA LEU A 139 19.34 2.15 1.79
C LEU A 139 19.87 2.42 3.22
N ASN A 140 20.80 3.36 3.38
CA ASN A 140 21.30 3.84 4.66
C ASN A 140 20.49 5.01 5.23
N LYS A 141 19.45 5.47 4.54
CA LYS A 141 18.51 6.48 5.03
C LYS A 141 17.24 5.85 5.61
N GLU A 142 16.55 6.62 6.43
CA GLU A 142 15.24 6.31 7.00
C GLU A 142 14.15 6.32 5.92
N ALA A 143 13.18 5.41 6.03
CA ALA A 143 12.11 5.26 5.05
C ALA A 143 11.15 6.47 5.09
N SER A 144 10.91 7.03 6.29
CA SER A 144 10.06 8.22 6.47
C SER A 144 10.56 9.43 5.67
N GLY A 145 11.89 9.57 5.50
CA GLY A 145 12.49 10.65 4.70
C GLY A 145 12.16 10.54 3.21
N PHE A 146 12.05 9.33 2.67
CA PHE A 146 11.59 9.13 1.29
C PHE A 146 10.11 9.46 1.13
N MET A 147 9.30 9.29 2.17
CA MET A 147 7.90 9.69 2.13
C MET A 147 7.73 11.19 1.95
N ASP A 148 8.60 12.02 2.52
CA ASP A 148 8.60 13.46 2.27
C ASP A 148 8.79 13.82 0.79
N VAL A 149 9.62 13.05 0.08
CA VAL A 149 9.85 13.24 -1.35
C VAL A 149 8.61 12.84 -2.15
N SER A 150 7.96 11.74 -1.79
CA SER A 150 6.72 11.29 -2.43
C SER A 150 5.56 12.26 -2.20
N ILE A 151 5.40 12.78 -0.98
CA ILE A 151 4.39 13.80 -0.64
C ILE A 151 4.65 15.08 -1.44
N LYS A 152 5.90 15.57 -1.50
CA LYS A 152 6.27 16.72 -2.34
C LYS A 152 5.99 16.48 -3.82
N SER A 153 6.21 15.27 -4.31
CA SER A 153 5.92 14.90 -5.69
C SER A 153 4.42 14.91 -5.97
N LEU A 154 3.61 14.41 -5.03
CA LEU A 154 2.15 14.49 -5.12
C LEU A 154 1.65 15.94 -5.09
N LEU A 155 2.15 16.79 -4.19
CA LEU A 155 1.80 18.22 -4.13
C LEU A 155 2.05 18.95 -5.45
N LYS A 156 3.08 18.55 -6.22
CA LYS A 156 3.32 19.11 -7.56
C LYS A 156 2.21 18.74 -8.56
N LEU A 157 1.64 17.55 -8.44
CA LEU A 157 0.52 17.08 -9.28
C LEU A 157 -0.80 17.77 -8.93
N GLU A 158 -0.94 18.31 -7.71
CA GLU A 158 -2.15 19.02 -7.29
C GLU A 158 -2.53 20.13 -8.28
N ARG A 159 -1.54 20.86 -8.79
CA ARG A 159 -1.71 21.96 -9.77
C ARG A 159 -2.24 21.54 -11.14
N ILE A 160 -2.24 20.24 -11.43
CA ILE A 160 -2.73 19.66 -12.69
C ILE A 160 -4.11 19.02 -12.48
N ILE A 161 -4.42 18.66 -11.23
CA ILE A 161 -5.64 17.96 -10.83
C ILE A 161 -6.74 18.94 -10.45
N LYS A 162 -6.39 20.01 -9.74
CA LYS A 162 -7.23 21.17 -9.44
C LYS A 162 -7.01 22.26 -10.49
#